data_AF-A0A5C3E8Q4-F1
#
_entry.id   AF-A0A5C3E8Q4-F1
#
_cell.length_a   1.000
_cell.length_b   1.000
_cell.length_c   1.000
_cell.angle_alpha   90.00
_cell.angle_beta   90.00
_cell.angle_gamma   90.00
#
_symmetry.space_group_name_H-M   'P 1'
#
loop_
_entity.id
_entity.type
_entity.pdbx_description
1 polymer ?
#
loop_
_entity_poly.entity_id
_entity_poly.type
_entity_poly.pdbx_seq_one_letter_code
_entity_poly.pdbx_strand_id
1 'polypeptide(L)'
;MKMRKRLLSYSALLLFLSAFCARAPRVPPQGDFPTDDGIAAGPSQLAEPPFQPPNPPALERQTPNTSPFQFSAQGGELFQEAGPSSSRHFGQQVSSPVHYPWPPSYIPWTLVDPSRFGRTDLSMPRLHIDKFLADDRRWYGPLKIGLPNFQGKRYPLNMPLFRQLYRRDDWRPVNFEDFVADGKVFGFNHPVFRPEPHILSQIEATIRERALAAGLNLFPVSLDLFQGQFAWPPVEIRRDMAALQMPRHLQHTLQNEALAHFATHQAPLPTFFHLRVRVGTGQGLRHILMTQTLMPDSTDLKDALTHSEFWLCHEGMLTMEGVPRMVMLGGMFLPKFAMYHLRSAGGLEVAFPNVLGGFH
;
A
#
# COMPACT_ATOMS: atom_id res chain seq x y z
N MET A 1 -36.97 -26.46 -7.97
CA MET A 1 -36.77 -25.28 -7.11
C MET A 1 -35.92 -24.26 -7.83
N LYS A 2 -36.48 -23.10 -8.19
CA LYS A 2 -35.81 -22.00 -8.90
C LYS A 2 -35.19 -21.05 -7.88
N MET A 3 -33.86 -20.99 -7.77
CA MET A 3 -33.18 -19.92 -7.02
C MET A 3 -32.92 -18.73 -7.96
N ARG A 4 -33.68 -17.65 -7.75
CA ARG A 4 -33.44 -16.32 -8.33
C ARG A 4 -32.24 -15.69 -7.61
N LYS A 5 -31.14 -15.45 -8.32
CA LYS A 5 -30.02 -14.61 -7.85
C LYS A 5 -30.43 -13.14 -7.97
N ARG A 6 -30.39 -12.41 -6.85
CA ARG A 6 -30.48 -10.95 -6.82
C ARG A 6 -29.14 -10.38 -7.27
N LEU A 7 -29.06 -9.88 -8.50
CA LEU A 7 -28.07 -8.87 -8.87
C LEU A 7 -28.53 -7.55 -8.25
N LEU A 8 -27.91 -7.14 -7.16
CA LEU A 8 -27.97 -5.75 -6.71
C LEU A 8 -26.97 -4.96 -7.57
N SER A 9 -27.54 -4.08 -8.38
CA SER A 9 -26.84 -3.23 -9.34
C SER A 9 -26.00 -2.17 -8.61
N TYR A 10 -24.71 -2.12 -8.93
CA TYR A 10 -23.77 -1.06 -8.54
C TYR A 10 -24.22 0.35 -8.98
N SER A 11 -25.21 0.46 -9.87
CA SER A 11 -25.77 1.74 -10.32
C SER A 11 -26.50 2.51 -9.21
N ALA A 12 -27.02 1.85 -8.18
CA ALA A 12 -27.70 2.52 -7.07
C ALA A 12 -26.71 3.25 -6.13
N LEU A 13 -25.49 2.73 -5.96
CA LEU A 13 -24.48 3.33 -5.09
C LEU A 13 -23.89 4.62 -5.71
N LEU A 14 -23.75 4.66 -7.04
CA LEU A 14 -23.26 5.85 -7.76
C LEU A 14 -24.28 6.99 -7.79
N LEU A 15 -25.59 6.69 -7.75
CA LEU A 15 -26.63 7.73 -7.71
C LEU A 15 -26.79 8.39 -6.33
N PHE A 16 -26.41 7.72 -5.24
CA PHE A 16 -26.43 8.34 -3.91
C PHE A 16 -25.27 9.32 -3.68
N LEU A 17 -24.12 9.12 -4.35
CA LEU A 17 -22.96 10.01 -4.23
C LEU A 17 -23.10 11.29 -5.06
N SER A 18 -23.85 11.28 -6.17
CA SER A 18 -24.10 12.50 -6.96
C SER A 18 -25.11 13.47 -6.31
N ALA A 19 -25.99 12.96 -5.43
CA ALA A 19 -26.99 13.78 -4.75
C ALA A 19 -26.42 14.70 -3.64
N PHE A 20 -25.19 14.45 -3.16
CA PHE A 20 -24.59 15.24 -2.07
C PHE A 20 -23.74 16.44 -2.56
N CYS A 21 -23.42 16.54 -3.85
CA CYS A 21 -22.59 17.63 -4.38
C CYS A 21 -23.40 18.81 -4.99
N ALA A 22 -24.73 18.77 -4.97
CA ALA A 22 -25.57 19.81 -5.57
C ALA A 22 -26.31 20.64 -4.51
N ARG A 23 -25.58 21.33 -3.63
CA ARG A 23 -26.17 22.41 -2.80
C ARG A 23 -25.15 23.51 -2.49
N ALA A 24 -24.76 24.24 -3.53
CA ALA A 24 -24.15 25.56 -3.35
C ALA A 24 -25.24 26.58 -2.95
N PRO A 25 -25.01 27.44 -1.94
CA PRO A 25 -25.93 28.53 -1.63
C PRO A 25 -25.94 29.56 -2.78
N ARG A 26 -27.14 29.92 -3.24
CA ARG A 26 -27.37 30.99 -4.20
C ARG A 26 -26.93 32.32 -3.59
N VAL A 27 -25.89 32.92 -4.15
CA VAL A 27 -25.54 34.33 -3.93
C VAL A 27 -26.47 35.17 -4.82
N PRO A 28 -27.24 36.12 -4.28
CA PRO A 28 -28.03 37.03 -5.10
C PRO A 28 -27.13 38.04 -5.84
N PRO A 29 -27.52 38.50 -7.04
CA PRO A 29 -26.74 39.46 -7.80
C PRO A 29 -26.70 40.81 -7.06
N GLN A 30 -25.48 41.33 -6.84
CA GLN A 30 -25.26 42.70 -6.41
C GLN A 30 -25.60 43.64 -7.56
N GLY A 31 -26.56 44.54 -7.31
CA GLY A 31 -26.90 45.64 -8.19
C GLY A 31 -25.90 46.79 -8.09
N ASP A 32 -25.76 47.49 -9.20
CA ASP A 32 -24.99 48.72 -9.35
C ASP A 32 -25.47 49.82 -8.39
N PHE A 33 -24.54 50.53 -7.76
CA PHE A 33 -24.79 51.86 -7.20
C PHE A 33 -23.61 52.81 -7.49
N PRO A 34 -23.90 54.12 -7.60
CA PRO A 34 -23.04 55.11 -8.23
C PRO A 34 -22.04 55.76 -7.26
N THR A 35 -21.01 56.35 -7.87
CA THR A 35 -20.14 57.40 -7.34
C THR A 35 -20.94 58.63 -6.89
N ASP A 36 -20.74 59.13 -5.68
CA ASP A 36 -20.03 60.41 -5.42
C ASP A 36 -19.94 60.79 -3.92
N ASP A 37 -18.90 61.58 -3.64
CA ASP A 37 -18.71 62.58 -2.57
C ASP A 37 -18.65 62.20 -1.07
N GLY A 38 -17.44 62.37 -0.52
CA GLY A 38 -17.13 63.37 0.52
C GLY A 38 -17.80 63.28 1.90
N ILE A 39 -16.97 63.24 2.95
CA ILE A 39 -17.00 64.10 4.17
C ILE A 39 -16.44 63.37 5.43
N ALA A 40 -15.49 64.08 6.05
CA ALA A 40 -15.14 64.20 7.46
C ALA A 40 -14.54 63.06 8.28
N ALA A 41 -13.61 63.50 9.12
CA ALA A 41 -12.82 62.76 10.09
C ALA A 41 -13.53 62.60 11.44
N GLY A 42 -13.26 61.44 12.07
CA GLY A 42 -13.10 61.24 13.51
C GLY A 42 -14.36 61.08 14.36
N PRO A 43 -14.21 60.75 15.66
CA PRO A 43 -13.47 59.61 16.21
C PRO A 43 -14.33 58.82 17.21
N SER A 44 -13.95 57.58 17.57
CA SER A 44 -13.93 57.09 18.96
C SER A 44 -13.64 55.60 19.03
N GLN A 45 -12.54 55.29 19.69
CA GLN A 45 -12.16 53.98 20.16
C GLN A 45 -13.07 53.57 21.31
N LEU A 46 -13.59 52.34 21.28
CA LEU A 46 -14.14 51.65 22.44
C LEU A 46 -13.34 50.36 22.61
N ALA A 47 -12.62 50.29 23.73
CA ALA A 47 -11.78 49.17 24.09
C ALA A 47 -12.65 47.95 24.46
N GLU A 48 -12.42 46.82 23.80
CA GLU A 48 -12.91 45.52 24.26
C GLU A 48 -12.08 45.05 25.47
N PRO A 49 -12.71 44.50 26.52
CA PRO A 49 -12.00 43.86 27.62
C PRO A 49 -11.45 42.49 27.18
N PRO A 50 -10.29 42.06 27.73
CA PRO A 50 -9.70 40.77 27.39
C PRO A 50 -10.54 39.62 27.95
N PHE A 51 -10.99 38.74 27.07
CA PHE A 51 -11.61 37.47 27.42
C PHE A 51 -10.52 36.50 27.93
N GLN A 52 -10.47 36.26 29.24
CA GLN A 52 -9.68 35.16 29.82
C GLN A 52 -10.53 33.88 29.83
N PRO A 53 -10.13 32.82 29.11
CA PRO A 53 -10.80 31.52 29.25
C PRO A 53 -10.49 30.92 30.63
N PRO A 54 -11.45 30.21 31.25
CA PRO A 54 -11.23 29.58 32.55
C PRO A 54 -10.19 28.45 32.45
N ASN A 55 -9.27 28.41 33.43
CA ASN A 55 -8.29 27.35 33.56
C ASN A 55 -8.99 25.99 33.72
N PRO A 56 -8.56 24.94 32.99
CA PRO A 56 -9.08 23.59 33.21
C PRO A 56 -8.66 23.06 34.59
N PRO A 57 -9.49 22.22 35.22
CA PRO A 57 -9.19 21.64 36.52
C PRO A 57 -7.94 20.74 36.45
N ALA A 58 -7.11 20.82 37.49
CA ALA A 58 -5.92 20.00 37.64
C ALA A 58 -6.30 18.51 37.73
N LEU A 59 -5.84 17.74 36.75
CA LEU A 59 -5.90 16.28 36.78
C LEU A 59 -4.84 15.76 37.77
N GLU A 60 -5.28 15.37 38.96
CA GLU A 60 -4.50 14.56 39.89
C GLU A 60 -4.10 13.24 39.20
N ARG A 61 -2.81 13.06 38.96
CA ARG A 61 -2.24 11.78 38.53
C ARG A 61 -2.31 10.80 39.69
N GLN A 62 -3.30 9.92 39.67
CA GLN A 62 -3.25 8.69 40.45
C GLN A 62 -2.22 7.75 39.80
N THR A 63 -1.09 7.56 40.47
CA THR A 63 -0.11 6.51 40.14
C THR A 63 -0.68 5.16 40.54
N PRO A 64 -0.82 4.19 39.62
CA PRO A 64 -1.21 2.84 40.00
C PRO A 64 -0.06 2.14 40.73
N ASN A 65 -0.37 1.65 41.93
CA ASN A 65 0.46 0.73 42.71
C ASN A 65 0.76 -0.54 41.90
N THR A 66 2.00 -0.67 41.42
CA THR A 66 2.53 -1.90 40.86
C THR A 66 3.23 -2.71 41.95
N SER A 67 2.49 -3.65 42.56
CA SER A 67 3.10 -4.78 43.26
C SER A 67 3.65 -5.79 42.25
N PRO A 68 4.89 -6.27 42.38
CA PRO A 68 5.48 -7.20 41.44
C PRO A 68 4.89 -8.60 41.59
N PHE A 69 4.30 -9.13 40.52
CA PHE A 69 3.97 -10.54 40.39
C PHE A 69 5.27 -11.35 40.22
N GLN A 70 5.58 -12.20 41.20
CA GLN A 70 6.61 -13.25 41.08
C GLN A 70 6.04 -14.41 40.26
N PHE A 71 6.59 -14.65 39.07
CA PHE A 71 6.42 -15.91 38.36
C PHE A 71 7.61 -16.82 38.67
N SER A 72 7.33 -17.94 39.34
CA SER A 72 8.25 -19.06 39.45
C SER A 72 8.38 -19.74 38.09
N ALA A 73 9.54 -19.61 37.45
CA ALA A 73 9.92 -20.38 36.27
C ALA A 73 10.84 -21.54 36.68
N GLN A 74 10.30 -22.76 36.66
CA GLN A 74 11.08 -23.99 36.49
C GLN A 74 10.82 -24.51 35.07
N GLY A 75 11.88 -24.71 34.29
CA GLY A 75 11.82 -25.26 32.95
C GLY A 75 12.77 -24.55 32.00
N GLY A 76 14.04 -24.98 32.02
CA GLY A 76 15.06 -24.47 31.13
C GLY A 76 14.88 -25.01 29.71
N GLU A 77 14.56 -24.12 28.78
CA GLU A 77 14.99 -24.23 27.38
C GLU A 77 15.67 -22.92 26.98
N LEU A 78 16.91 -23.07 26.53
CA LEU A 78 17.88 -22.01 26.29
C LEU A 78 17.51 -21.25 25.00
N PHE A 79 16.70 -20.21 25.10
CA PHE A 79 16.55 -19.22 24.02
C PHE A 79 17.80 -18.33 24.00
N GLN A 80 18.64 -18.48 22.96
CA GLN A 80 19.72 -17.55 22.69
C GLN A 80 19.15 -16.22 22.21
N GLU A 81 19.21 -15.23 23.10
CA GLU A 81 18.93 -13.82 22.84
C GLU A 81 19.94 -13.28 21.83
N ALA A 82 19.46 -12.82 20.67
CA ALA A 82 20.29 -12.15 19.68
C ALA A 82 20.74 -10.80 20.23
N GLY A 83 22.03 -10.69 20.55
CA GLY A 83 22.64 -9.47 21.08
C GLY A 83 22.56 -8.26 20.14
N PRO A 84 22.88 -7.06 20.65
CA PRO A 84 22.74 -5.80 19.93
C PRO A 84 23.69 -5.79 18.72
N SER A 85 23.09 -5.78 17.52
CA SER A 85 23.80 -5.77 16.26
C SER A 85 24.44 -4.40 16.04
N SER A 86 25.76 -4.39 16.21
CA SER A 86 26.68 -3.32 15.84
C SER A 86 26.41 -2.77 14.44
N SER A 87 26.26 -1.46 14.35
CA SER A 87 26.21 -0.63 13.15
C SER A 87 27.40 -0.92 12.23
N ARG A 88 27.24 -1.85 11.30
CA ARG A 88 28.21 -2.12 10.23
C ARG A 88 27.80 -1.38 8.97
N HIS A 89 28.77 -0.71 8.38
CA HIS A 89 28.69 -0.05 7.08
C HIS A 89 27.95 -0.91 6.04
N PHE A 90 26.80 -0.41 5.57
CA PHE A 90 26.07 -0.97 4.44
C PHE A 90 26.79 -0.60 3.14
N GLY A 91 27.84 -1.36 2.82
CA GLY A 91 28.28 -1.50 1.44
C GLY A 91 27.17 -2.18 0.64
N GLN A 92 26.90 -1.64 -0.55
CA GLN A 92 25.87 -2.05 -1.49
C GLN A 92 26.12 -3.49 -1.97
N GLN A 93 25.77 -4.49 -1.15
CA GLN A 93 25.82 -5.89 -1.54
C GLN A 93 24.67 -6.12 -2.52
N VAL A 94 25.01 -6.19 -3.82
CA VAL A 94 24.15 -6.80 -4.82
C VAL A 94 23.84 -8.19 -4.29
N SER A 95 22.65 -8.37 -3.72
CA SER A 95 22.21 -9.61 -3.10
C SER A 95 22.47 -10.73 -4.09
N SER A 96 23.37 -11.66 -3.75
CA SER A 96 23.57 -12.89 -4.50
C SER A 96 22.20 -13.53 -4.77
N PRO A 97 22.00 -14.13 -5.95
CA PRO A 97 20.71 -14.73 -6.28
C PRO A 97 20.30 -15.70 -5.17
N VAL A 98 19.18 -15.40 -4.50
CA VAL A 98 18.57 -16.28 -3.50
C VAL A 98 18.28 -17.60 -4.20
N HIS A 99 18.97 -18.68 -3.84
CA HIS A 99 18.59 -20.02 -4.21
C HIS A 99 17.39 -20.45 -3.35
N TYR A 100 16.52 -21.22 -3.99
CA TYR A 100 15.37 -21.83 -3.35
C TYR A 100 15.69 -23.31 -3.21
N PRO A 101 15.08 -24.01 -2.23
CA PRO A 101 15.35 -25.45 -2.03
C PRO A 101 14.91 -26.31 -3.22
N TRP A 102 14.28 -25.71 -4.23
CA TRP A 102 13.75 -26.38 -5.39
C TRP A 102 14.55 -26.02 -6.65
N PRO A 103 14.84 -27.00 -7.53
CA PRO A 103 15.37 -26.71 -8.85
C PRO A 103 14.33 -25.96 -9.71
N PRO A 104 14.73 -25.24 -10.77
CA PRO A 104 13.81 -24.46 -11.61
C PRO A 104 12.65 -25.23 -12.23
N SER A 105 12.77 -26.56 -12.37
CA SER A 105 11.75 -27.45 -12.93
C SER A 105 10.79 -28.05 -11.89
N TYR A 106 11.04 -27.83 -10.60
CA TYR A 106 10.22 -28.40 -9.54
C TYR A 106 8.94 -27.59 -9.33
N ILE A 107 7.85 -28.32 -9.13
CA ILE A 107 6.53 -27.77 -8.85
C ILE A 107 6.29 -27.86 -7.33
N PRO A 108 6.35 -26.74 -6.59
CA PRO A 108 6.34 -26.77 -5.13
C PRO A 108 4.94 -26.69 -4.51
N TRP A 109 3.86 -26.72 -5.31
CA TRP A 109 2.51 -26.64 -4.75
C TRP A 109 1.96 -28.01 -4.39
N THR A 110 1.38 -28.10 -3.20
CA THR A 110 0.72 -29.29 -2.68
C THR A 110 -0.79 -29.08 -2.62
N LEU A 111 -1.51 -30.17 -2.86
CA LEU A 111 -2.96 -30.22 -2.75
C LEU A 111 -3.35 -30.41 -1.29
N VAL A 112 -4.03 -29.42 -0.71
CA VAL A 112 -4.61 -29.58 0.62
C VAL A 112 -5.96 -30.25 0.49
N ASP A 113 -6.08 -31.46 1.02
CA ASP A 113 -7.34 -32.16 1.08
C ASP A 113 -8.31 -31.42 2.02
N PRO A 114 -9.46 -30.93 1.51
CA PRO A 114 -10.46 -30.26 2.33
C PRO A 114 -11.07 -31.17 3.40
N SER A 115 -10.95 -32.50 3.28
CA SER A 115 -11.52 -33.48 4.21
C SER A 115 -11.00 -33.35 5.66
N ARG A 116 -9.82 -32.73 5.85
CA ARG A 116 -9.22 -32.52 7.18
C ARG A 116 -9.81 -31.37 8.00
N PHE A 117 -10.64 -30.50 7.40
CA PHE A 117 -11.08 -29.24 8.03
C PHE A 117 -12.54 -29.20 8.49
N GLY A 118 -13.23 -30.34 8.55
CA GLY A 118 -14.63 -30.37 8.99
C GLY A 118 -15.59 -29.94 7.88
N ARG A 119 -16.78 -30.54 7.90
CA ARG A 119 -17.55 -30.91 6.71
C ARG A 119 -18.47 -29.83 6.10
N THR A 120 -18.25 -28.54 6.34
CA THR A 120 -19.31 -27.53 6.11
C THR A 120 -19.17 -26.61 4.91
N ASP A 121 -18.07 -26.63 4.16
CA ASP A 121 -18.03 -25.90 2.89
C ASP A 121 -17.52 -26.80 1.77
N LEU A 122 -18.17 -26.69 0.60
CA LEU A 122 -17.78 -27.27 -0.69
C LEU A 122 -16.44 -26.69 -1.16
N SER A 123 -15.41 -26.88 -0.34
CA SER A 123 -14.09 -26.31 -0.45
C SER A 123 -13.40 -26.96 -1.63
N MET A 124 -13.44 -26.28 -2.78
CA MET A 124 -12.53 -26.53 -3.88
C MET A 124 -11.13 -26.81 -3.32
N PRO A 125 -10.41 -27.83 -3.84
CA PRO A 125 -9.07 -28.14 -3.38
C PRO A 125 -8.22 -26.86 -3.36
N ARG A 126 -7.60 -26.58 -2.22
CA ARG A 126 -6.74 -25.41 -2.05
C ARG A 126 -5.31 -25.85 -2.31
N LEU A 127 -4.66 -25.14 -3.23
CA LEU A 127 -3.24 -25.32 -3.49
C LEU A 127 -2.48 -24.36 -2.57
N HIS A 128 -1.36 -24.81 -2.02
CA HIS A 128 -0.41 -23.93 -1.37
C HIS A 128 1.00 -24.36 -1.69
N ILE A 129 1.97 -23.49 -1.42
CA ILE A 129 3.37 -23.85 -1.30
C ILE A 129 3.64 -24.11 0.18
N ASP A 130 4.18 -25.29 0.48
CA ASP A 130 4.54 -25.68 1.83
C ASP A 130 5.54 -24.70 2.46
N LYS A 131 5.67 -24.75 3.78
CA LYS A 131 6.67 -23.93 4.48
C LYS A 131 8.08 -24.34 4.02
N PHE A 132 8.91 -23.36 3.67
CA PHE A 132 10.27 -23.60 3.17
C PHE A 132 11.27 -22.59 3.74
N LEU A 133 12.52 -23.02 3.85
CA LEU A 133 13.65 -22.17 4.21
C LEU A 133 14.29 -21.67 2.92
N ALA A 134 14.38 -20.35 2.76
CA ALA A 134 15.10 -19.74 1.64
C ALA A 134 16.56 -19.46 2.00
N ASP A 135 17.38 -19.12 1.00
CA ASP A 135 18.81 -18.82 1.19
C ASP A 135 19.10 -17.62 2.10
N ASP A 136 18.16 -16.69 2.23
CA ASP A 136 18.25 -15.60 3.22
C ASP A 136 18.09 -16.10 4.67
N ARG A 137 18.03 -17.43 4.86
CA ARG A 137 17.83 -18.15 6.11
C ARG A 137 16.49 -17.82 6.79
N ARG A 138 15.52 -17.35 6.02
CA ARG A 138 14.17 -17.09 6.52
C ARG A 138 13.21 -18.18 6.09
N TRP A 139 12.30 -18.48 7.01
CA TRP A 139 11.17 -19.35 6.73
C TRP A 139 10.06 -18.56 6.06
N TYR A 140 9.54 -19.11 4.97
CA TYR A 140 8.38 -18.59 4.27
C TYR A 140 7.27 -19.63 4.27
N GLY A 141 6.03 -19.16 4.20
CA GLY A 141 4.85 -20.00 4.02
C GLY A 141 4.25 -20.60 5.30
N PRO A 142 3.20 -21.43 5.16
CA PRO A 142 2.63 -21.88 3.88
C PRO A 142 1.99 -20.71 3.10
N LEU A 143 2.19 -20.70 1.78
CA LEU A 143 1.72 -19.63 0.88
C LEU A 143 0.54 -20.14 0.06
N LYS A 144 -0.67 -19.64 0.29
CA LYS A 144 -1.87 -20.15 -0.40
C LYS A 144 -1.93 -19.62 -1.84
N ILE A 145 -2.46 -20.45 -2.73
CA ILE A 145 -2.67 -20.15 -4.14
C ILE A 145 -4.17 -20.17 -4.42
N GLY A 146 -4.64 -19.28 -5.28
CA GLY A 146 -6.05 -19.17 -5.68
C GLY A 146 -6.91 -18.33 -4.75
N LEU A 147 -6.32 -17.60 -3.81
CA LEU A 147 -7.04 -16.63 -2.98
C LEU A 147 -7.18 -15.29 -3.71
N PRO A 148 -8.29 -14.54 -3.50
CA PRO A 148 -8.57 -13.30 -4.20
C PRO A 148 -7.83 -12.08 -3.62
N ASN A 149 -7.13 -12.24 -2.50
CA ASN A 149 -6.58 -11.16 -1.70
C ASN A 149 -5.11 -11.38 -1.33
N PHE A 150 -4.43 -10.28 -0.98
CA PHE A 150 -3.08 -10.29 -0.43
C PHE A 150 -3.09 -10.98 0.93
N GLN A 151 -2.16 -11.91 1.12
CA GLN A 151 -2.04 -12.65 2.36
C GLN A 151 -1.09 -11.95 3.32
N GLY A 152 -1.39 -12.04 4.61
CA GLY A 152 -0.54 -11.65 5.73
C GLY A 152 0.73 -12.47 5.89
N LYS A 153 1.39 -12.81 4.80
CA LYS A 153 2.65 -13.56 4.71
C LYS A 153 3.65 -12.71 3.96
N ARG A 154 4.91 -12.71 4.40
CA ARG A 154 5.97 -12.05 3.64
C ARG A 154 6.12 -12.63 2.25
N TYR A 155 6.25 -11.74 1.26
CA TYR A 155 6.60 -12.10 -0.10
C TYR A 155 8.10 -12.49 -0.18
N PRO A 156 8.44 -13.73 -0.58
CA PRO A 156 9.82 -14.11 -0.81
C PRO A 156 10.34 -13.43 -2.09
N LEU A 157 11.10 -12.34 -1.92
CA LEU A 157 11.71 -11.60 -3.02
C LEU A 157 12.59 -12.56 -3.84
N ASN A 158 12.43 -12.56 -5.16
CA ASN A 158 13.15 -13.41 -6.14
C ASN A 158 12.67 -14.86 -6.28
N MET A 159 11.42 -15.14 -5.94
CA MET A 159 10.85 -16.48 -6.10
C MET A 159 10.83 -16.94 -7.58
N PRO A 160 11.46 -18.08 -7.93
CA PRO A 160 11.63 -18.54 -9.32
C PRO A 160 10.32 -18.67 -10.09
N LEU A 161 9.22 -18.97 -9.39
CA LEU A 161 7.88 -19.10 -9.96
C LEU A 161 7.32 -17.80 -10.57
N PHE A 162 7.96 -16.65 -10.35
CA PHE A 162 7.59 -15.36 -10.96
C PHE A 162 8.62 -14.85 -11.97
N ARG A 163 9.66 -15.62 -12.31
CA ARG A 163 10.76 -15.15 -13.18
C ARG A 163 10.27 -14.58 -14.52
N GLN A 164 9.23 -15.19 -15.10
CA GLN A 164 8.54 -14.72 -16.31
C GLN A 164 7.94 -13.31 -16.19
N LEU A 165 7.68 -12.85 -14.97
CA LEU A 165 7.06 -11.55 -14.71
C LEU A 165 8.11 -10.47 -14.45
N TYR A 166 9.35 -10.83 -14.10
CA TYR A 166 10.33 -9.84 -13.63
C TYR A 166 10.86 -8.94 -14.73
N ARG A 167 10.95 -9.45 -15.97
CA ARG A 167 11.63 -8.73 -17.05
C ARG A 167 10.88 -8.83 -18.37
N ARG A 168 10.72 -7.65 -18.97
CA ARG A 168 10.27 -7.42 -20.33
C ARG A 168 11.27 -6.47 -20.95
N ASP A 169 12.13 -7.00 -21.81
CA ASP A 169 13.24 -6.25 -22.42
C ASP A 169 12.76 -5.11 -23.33
N ASP A 170 11.51 -5.18 -23.75
CA ASP A 170 10.82 -4.21 -24.60
C ASP A 170 10.30 -2.99 -23.82
N TRP A 171 10.33 -3.00 -22.47
CA TRP A 171 9.73 -1.93 -21.66
C TRP A 171 10.78 -1.21 -20.83
N ARG A 172 10.73 0.12 -20.83
CA ARG A 172 11.65 0.97 -20.04
C ARG A 172 10.91 1.70 -18.91
N PRO A 173 11.51 1.81 -17.72
CA PRO A 173 10.94 2.61 -16.65
C PRO A 173 11.01 4.10 -16.98
N VAL A 174 9.99 4.84 -16.57
CA VAL A 174 9.92 6.30 -16.72
C VAL A 174 9.20 6.92 -15.52
N ASN A 175 9.27 8.24 -15.40
CA ASN A 175 8.46 8.95 -14.43
C ASN A 175 6.97 8.85 -14.82
N PHE A 176 6.16 8.25 -13.95
CA PHE A 176 4.72 8.10 -14.19
C PHE A 176 3.98 9.44 -14.21
N GLU A 177 4.56 10.50 -13.64
CA GLU A 177 3.96 11.85 -13.70
C GLU A 177 3.98 12.42 -15.11
N ASP A 178 4.85 11.91 -15.99
CA ASP A 178 4.88 12.26 -17.41
C ASP A 178 3.70 11.62 -18.17
N PHE A 179 2.93 10.74 -17.53
CA PHE A 179 1.72 10.13 -18.10
C PHE A 179 0.49 11.02 -17.93
N VAL A 180 0.67 12.31 -17.66
CA VAL A 180 -0.42 13.27 -17.62
C VAL A 180 -0.40 14.13 -18.87
N ALA A 181 -1.50 14.09 -19.63
CA ALA A 181 -1.75 15.06 -20.70
C ALA A 181 -3.18 15.57 -20.59
N ASP A 182 -3.37 16.87 -20.77
CA ASP A 182 -4.69 17.55 -20.67
C ASP A 182 -5.45 17.25 -19.36
N GLY A 183 -4.71 17.14 -18.25
CA GLY A 183 -5.27 16.82 -16.92
C GLY A 183 -5.73 15.37 -16.75
N LYS A 184 -5.45 14.49 -17.72
CA LYS A 184 -5.83 13.07 -17.71
C LYS A 184 -4.60 12.20 -17.51
N VAL A 185 -4.74 11.14 -16.72
CA VAL A 185 -3.67 10.18 -16.47
C VAL A 185 -3.81 8.96 -17.39
N PHE A 186 -2.75 8.65 -18.11
CA PHE A 186 -2.65 7.52 -19.01
C PHE A 186 -1.92 6.33 -18.35
N GLY A 187 -2.00 5.18 -19.01
CA GLY A 187 -1.20 4.00 -18.67
C GLY A 187 -1.87 2.99 -17.75
N PHE A 188 -2.98 3.32 -17.10
CA PHE A 188 -3.75 2.34 -16.32
C PHE A 188 -4.50 1.33 -17.20
N ASN A 189 -4.83 1.65 -18.46
CA ASN A 189 -5.75 0.88 -19.31
C ASN A 189 -5.45 -0.61 -19.49
N HIS A 190 -4.23 -1.08 -19.20
CA HIS A 190 -3.86 -2.49 -19.29
C HIS A 190 -3.06 -2.86 -18.05
N PRO A 191 -3.70 -3.41 -17.01
CA PRO A 191 -3.03 -3.67 -15.76
C PRO A 191 -2.08 -4.85 -15.94
N VAL A 192 -0.86 -4.68 -15.45
CA VAL A 192 0.17 -5.72 -15.50
C VAL A 192 0.79 -5.85 -14.13
N PHE A 193 0.78 -7.05 -13.58
CA PHE A 193 1.51 -7.40 -12.37
C PHE A 193 2.97 -7.79 -12.69
N ARG A 194 3.94 -7.04 -12.13
CA ARG A 194 5.38 -7.17 -12.41
C ARG A 194 6.19 -7.03 -11.10
N PRO A 195 6.23 -8.05 -10.23
CA PRO A 195 6.89 -7.97 -8.92
C PRO A 195 8.43 -8.05 -9.03
N GLU A 196 9.08 -7.02 -9.55
CA GLU A 196 10.53 -7.01 -9.81
C GLU A 196 11.35 -7.02 -8.50
N PRO A 197 12.11 -8.10 -8.19
CA PRO A 197 12.67 -8.33 -6.86
C PRO A 197 13.62 -7.23 -6.39
N HIS A 198 14.48 -6.74 -7.29
CA HIS A 198 15.45 -5.71 -6.95
C HIS A 198 14.76 -4.39 -6.60
N ILE A 199 13.72 -4.01 -7.33
CA ILE A 199 12.94 -2.79 -7.05
C ILE A 199 12.20 -2.94 -5.72
N LEU A 200 11.50 -4.06 -5.53
CA LEU A 200 10.79 -4.34 -4.28
C LEU A 200 11.74 -4.29 -3.07
N SER A 201 12.92 -4.90 -3.16
CA SER A 201 13.93 -4.84 -2.10
C SER A 201 14.38 -3.41 -1.79
N GLN A 202 14.57 -2.57 -2.83
CA GLN A 202 14.97 -1.18 -2.65
C GLN A 202 13.83 -0.31 -2.09
N ILE A 203 12.57 -0.60 -2.46
CA ILE A 203 11.39 0.04 -1.84
C ILE A 203 11.34 -0.30 -0.35
N GLU A 204 11.46 -1.58 0.04
CA GLU A 204 11.46 -1.99 1.46
C GLU A 204 12.57 -1.29 2.24
N ALA A 205 13.78 -1.24 1.67
CA ALA A 205 14.93 -0.59 2.30
C ALA A 205 14.71 0.92 2.47
N THR A 206 14.25 1.60 1.41
CA THR A 206 14.00 3.05 1.42
C THR A 206 12.90 3.40 2.42
N ILE A 207 11.78 2.67 2.43
CA ILE A 207 10.69 2.92 3.39
C ILE A 207 11.16 2.70 4.82
N ARG A 208 11.90 1.62 5.08
CA ARG A 208 12.44 1.33 6.42
C ARG A 208 13.38 2.43 6.91
N GLU A 209 14.34 2.83 6.08
CA GLU A 209 15.29 3.89 6.41
C GLU A 209 14.55 5.19 6.75
N ARG A 210 13.60 5.59 5.90
CA ARG A 210 12.82 6.83 6.07
C ARG A 210 11.88 6.78 7.27
N ALA A 211 11.26 5.64 7.52
CA ALA A 211 10.41 5.45 8.70
C ALA A 211 11.24 5.62 9.98
N LEU A 212 12.39 4.95 10.07
CA LEU A 212 13.29 5.06 11.23
C LEU A 212 13.81 6.49 11.41
N ALA A 213 14.21 7.16 10.32
CA ALA A 213 14.63 8.56 10.36
C ALA A 213 13.51 9.51 10.83
N ALA A 214 12.25 9.18 10.54
CA ALA A 214 11.08 9.92 11.01
C ALA A 214 10.63 9.54 12.44
N GLY A 215 11.38 8.68 13.14
CA GLY A 215 11.01 8.17 14.47
C GLY A 215 9.83 7.19 14.46
N LEU A 216 9.50 6.61 13.31
CA LEU A 216 8.46 5.59 13.19
C LEU A 216 9.03 4.19 13.45
N ASN A 217 8.38 3.47 14.35
CA ASN A 217 8.61 2.05 14.56
C ASN A 217 7.72 1.23 13.61
N LEU A 218 8.32 0.25 12.94
CA LEU A 218 7.59 -0.70 12.10
C LEU A 218 7.23 -1.94 12.92
N PHE A 219 5.93 -2.20 13.04
CA PHE A 219 5.40 -3.29 13.87
C PHE A 219 5.07 -4.55 13.06
N PRO A 220 5.02 -5.73 13.70
CA PRO A 220 4.47 -6.92 13.09
C PRO A 220 2.98 -6.72 12.78
N VAL A 221 2.57 -7.10 11.58
CA VAL A 221 1.18 -7.09 11.10
C VAL A 221 0.58 -8.51 11.21
N SER A 222 1.45 -9.52 11.12
CA SER A 222 1.17 -10.91 11.43
C SER A 222 2.42 -11.57 12.02
N LEU A 223 2.35 -12.87 12.31
CA LEU A 223 3.52 -13.65 12.73
C LEU A 223 4.67 -13.63 11.71
N ASP A 224 4.37 -13.49 10.42
CA ASP A 224 5.34 -13.64 9.33
C ASP A 224 5.54 -12.36 8.51
N LEU A 225 4.89 -11.25 8.86
CA LEU A 225 4.91 -10.01 8.08
C LEU A 225 5.01 -8.78 9.00
N PHE A 226 5.96 -7.90 8.71
CA PHE A 226 6.09 -6.58 9.34
C PHE A 226 5.61 -5.46 8.42
N GLN A 227 5.25 -4.32 9.00
CA GLN A 227 5.03 -3.09 8.25
C GLN A 227 6.30 -2.74 7.44
N GLY A 228 6.11 -2.17 6.25
CA GLY A 228 7.17 -1.86 5.29
C GLY A 228 7.73 -3.08 4.56
N GLN A 229 7.11 -4.26 4.69
CA GLN A 229 7.44 -5.47 3.90
C GLN A 229 6.31 -5.81 2.93
N PHE A 230 6.66 -6.36 1.77
CA PHE A 230 5.67 -6.80 0.80
C PHE A 230 4.92 -8.05 1.26
N ALA A 231 3.59 -8.00 1.10
CA ALA A 231 2.67 -9.09 1.35
C ALA A 231 2.63 -10.06 0.15
N TRP A 232 2.36 -11.33 0.43
CA TRP A 232 2.18 -12.35 -0.60
C TRP A 232 0.95 -12.02 -1.48
N PRO A 233 1.12 -11.89 -2.81
CA PRO A 233 0.04 -11.48 -3.70
C PRO A 233 -1.00 -12.57 -3.95
N PRO A 234 -2.23 -12.20 -4.39
CA PRO A 234 -3.17 -13.17 -4.92
C PRO A 234 -2.61 -13.75 -6.22
N VAL A 235 -2.49 -15.08 -6.29
CA VAL A 235 -1.87 -15.77 -7.43
C VAL A 235 -2.64 -17.00 -7.86
N GLU A 236 -2.53 -17.33 -9.13
CA GLU A 236 -3.00 -18.57 -9.75
C GLU A 236 -1.83 -19.27 -10.44
N ILE A 237 -2.01 -20.57 -10.68
CA ILE A 237 -1.06 -21.36 -11.46
C ILE A 237 -1.34 -21.15 -12.95
N ARG A 238 -0.32 -20.72 -13.66
CA ARG A 238 -0.26 -20.73 -15.11
C ARG A 238 0.21 -22.11 -15.58
N ARG A 239 -0.74 -22.94 -15.99
CA ARG A 239 -0.58 -24.39 -16.24
C ARG A 239 0.47 -24.74 -17.28
N ASP A 240 0.61 -23.92 -18.31
CA ASP A 240 1.51 -24.10 -19.45
C ASP A 240 2.99 -23.90 -19.10
N MET A 241 3.31 -23.18 -18.02
CA MET A 241 4.69 -22.81 -17.69
C MET A 241 5.10 -23.14 -16.26
N ALA A 242 4.27 -23.90 -15.54
CA ALA A 242 4.49 -24.21 -14.12
C ALA A 242 4.85 -22.96 -13.28
N ALA A 243 4.14 -21.85 -13.54
CA ALA A 243 4.50 -20.54 -13.01
C ALA A 243 3.33 -19.89 -12.28
N LEU A 244 3.63 -18.89 -11.44
CA LEU A 244 2.61 -18.13 -10.72
C LEU A 244 2.37 -16.77 -11.39
N GLN A 245 1.10 -16.38 -11.47
CA GLN A 245 0.71 -15.05 -11.93
C GLN A 245 -0.46 -14.53 -11.11
N MET A 246 -0.66 -13.22 -11.09
CA MET A 246 -1.90 -12.67 -10.55
C MET A 246 -3.05 -12.89 -11.55
N PRO A 247 -4.22 -13.39 -11.12
CA PRO A 247 -5.38 -13.50 -12.00
C PRO A 247 -5.72 -12.15 -12.66
N ARG A 248 -5.96 -12.14 -13.98
CA ARG A 248 -6.21 -10.89 -14.74
C ARG A 248 -7.38 -10.08 -14.19
N HIS A 249 -8.46 -10.74 -13.77
CA HIS A 249 -9.62 -10.06 -13.21
C HIS A 249 -9.27 -9.28 -11.94
N LEU A 250 -8.41 -9.80 -11.07
CA LEU A 250 -7.93 -9.10 -9.87
C LEU A 250 -7.02 -7.92 -10.22
N GLN A 251 -6.17 -8.06 -11.25
CA GLN A 251 -5.37 -6.95 -11.75
C GLN A 251 -6.26 -5.77 -12.18
N HIS A 252 -7.35 -6.04 -12.92
CA HIS A 252 -8.34 -5.03 -13.28
C HIS A 252 -9.08 -4.47 -12.07
N THR A 253 -9.45 -5.29 -11.09
CA THR A 253 -10.13 -4.83 -9.86
C THR A 253 -9.27 -3.82 -9.09
N LEU A 254 -8.00 -4.17 -8.82
CA LEU A 254 -7.06 -3.29 -8.08
C LEU A 254 -6.76 -2.01 -8.88
N GLN A 255 -6.65 -2.12 -10.20
CA GLN A 255 -6.46 -0.95 -11.07
C GLN A 255 -7.68 -0.02 -11.06
N ASN A 256 -8.89 -0.56 -11.18
CA ASN A 256 -10.13 0.23 -11.14
C ASN A 256 -10.30 0.93 -9.79
N GLU A 257 -9.86 0.29 -8.70
CA GLU A 257 -9.81 0.91 -7.38
C GLU A 257 -8.85 2.11 -7.37
N ALA A 258 -7.62 1.94 -7.87
CA ALA A 258 -6.67 3.05 -7.99
C ALA A 258 -7.25 4.19 -8.83
N LEU A 259 -7.90 3.90 -9.95
CA LEU A 259 -8.59 4.90 -10.76
C LEU A 259 -9.72 5.59 -9.98
N ALA A 260 -10.53 4.86 -9.22
CA ALA A 260 -11.57 5.46 -8.39
C ALA A 260 -11.00 6.42 -7.33
N HIS A 261 -9.86 6.08 -6.71
CA HIS A 261 -9.18 6.97 -5.76
C HIS A 261 -8.64 8.22 -6.41
N PHE A 262 -8.13 8.10 -7.63
CA PHE A 262 -7.59 9.24 -8.34
C PHE A 262 -8.67 10.23 -8.76
N ALA A 263 -9.90 9.78 -9.03
CA ALA A 263 -11.02 10.68 -9.29
C ALA A 263 -11.32 11.62 -8.10
N THR A 264 -10.95 11.20 -6.88
CA THR A 264 -11.06 12.01 -5.66
C THR A 264 -9.75 12.66 -5.22
N HIS A 265 -8.67 12.51 -6.00
CA HIS A 265 -7.37 13.06 -5.68
C HIS A 265 -7.38 14.59 -5.76
N GLN A 266 -6.88 15.23 -4.71
CA GLN A 266 -6.70 16.67 -4.65
C GLN A 266 -5.44 17.00 -3.84
N ALA A 267 -4.74 18.07 -4.20
CA ALA A 267 -3.54 18.53 -3.49
C ALA A 267 -3.69 18.66 -1.95
N PRO A 268 -4.78 19.21 -1.38
CA PRO A 268 -4.94 19.29 0.08
C PRO A 268 -5.18 17.94 0.76
N LEU A 269 -5.66 16.93 0.02
CA LEU A 269 -5.98 15.59 0.51
C LEU A 269 -5.36 14.54 -0.43
N PRO A 270 -4.01 14.43 -0.44
CA PRO A 270 -3.33 13.59 -1.41
C PRO A 270 -3.55 12.10 -1.11
N THR A 271 -4.07 11.39 -2.10
CA THR A 271 -4.28 9.93 -2.09
C THR A 271 -3.19 9.16 -2.87
N PHE A 272 -2.33 9.88 -3.59
CA PHE A 272 -1.24 9.35 -4.41
C PHE A 272 0.07 9.98 -3.99
N PHE A 273 1.09 9.14 -3.89
CA PHE A 273 2.40 9.56 -3.44
C PHE A 273 3.50 9.04 -4.35
N HIS A 274 4.54 9.84 -4.50
CA HIS A 274 5.70 9.55 -5.33
C HIS A 274 6.88 9.20 -4.44
N LEU A 275 7.31 7.95 -4.52
CA LEU A 275 8.53 7.46 -3.90
C LEU A 275 9.64 7.32 -4.96
N ARG A 276 10.76 8.00 -4.73
CA ARG A 276 11.95 7.91 -5.59
C ARG A 276 12.93 6.91 -5.02
N VAL A 277 13.28 5.88 -5.79
CA VAL A 277 14.13 4.77 -5.34
C VAL A 277 15.36 4.66 -6.22
N ARG A 278 16.55 4.57 -5.63
CA ARG A 278 17.79 4.32 -6.37
C ARG A 278 18.01 2.81 -6.48
N VAL A 279 18.17 2.30 -7.70
CA VAL A 279 18.39 0.87 -7.92
C VAL A 279 19.78 0.63 -8.51
N GLY A 280 20.66 0.06 -7.69
CA GLY A 280 22.04 -0.31 -8.07
C GLY A 280 22.91 0.85 -8.57
N THR A 281 24.15 0.52 -8.94
CA THR A 281 25.05 1.44 -9.64
C THR A 281 24.74 1.40 -11.13
N GLY A 282 23.90 2.32 -11.62
CA GLY A 282 23.67 2.52 -13.05
C GLY A 282 22.28 2.20 -13.60
N GLN A 283 21.35 1.66 -12.81
CA GLN A 283 19.94 1.51 -13.28
C GLN A 283 19.10 2.78 -13.06
N GLY A 284 19.72 3.84 -12.56
CA GLY A 284 19.09 5.15 -12.41
C GLY A 284 18.11 5.24 -11.25
N LEU A 285 17.38 6.35 -11.25
CA LEU A 285 16.30 6.63 -10.33
C LEU A 285 15.03 5.97 -10.87
N ARG A 286 14.32 5.25 -10.00
CA ARG A 286 13.01 4.65 -10.30
C ARG A 286 11.92 5.45 -9.61
N HIS A 287 10.79 5.60 -10.29
CA HIS A 287 9.66 6.42 -9.87
C HIS A 287 8.51 5.50 -9.49
N ILE A 288 8.22 5.41 -8.20
CA ILE A 288 7.23 4.49 -7.64
C ILE A 288 6.01 5.27 -7.20
N LEU A 289 4.86 4.96 -7.79
CA LEU A 289 3.57 5.50 -7.41
C LEU A 289 2.98 4.64 -6.29
N MET A 290 2.75 5.23 -5.13
CA MET A 290 2.14 4.58 -3.97
C MET A 290 0.69 5.01 -3.83
N THR A 291 -0.20 4.03 -3.66
CA THR A 291 -1.65 4.25 -3.57
C THR A 291 -2.24 3.42 -2.44
N GLN A 292 -3.02 4.04 -1.56
CA GLN A 292 -3.74 3.33 -0.52
C GLN A 292 -4.88 2.52 -1.14
N THR A 293 -5.09 1.27 -0.70
CA THR A 293 -6.34 0.54 -0.97
C THR A 293 -7.36 0.88 0.11
N LEU A 294 -8.60 1.11 -0.28
CA LEU A 294 -9.74 1.24 0.63
C LEU A 294 -10.60 -0.03 0.67
N MET A 295 -10.35 -1.00 -0.21
CA MET A 295 -11.05 -2.29 -0.19
C MET A 295 -10.61 -3.12 1.02
N PRO A 296 -11.49 -3.40 2.00
CA PRO A 296 -11.16 -4.27 3.14
C PRO A 296 -10.88 -5.71 2.71
N ASP A 297 -11.36 -6.10 1.54
CA ASP A 297 -11.18 -7.44 0.95
C ASP A 297 -9.92 -7.55 0.08
N SER A 298 -9.11 -6.48 -0.03
CA SER A 298 -7.81 -6.52 -0.70
C SER A 298 -6.79 -7.38 0.05
N THR A 299 -7.00 -7.63 1.35
CA THR A 299 -6.12 -8.45 2.20
C THR A 299 -6.91 -9.42 3.09
N ASP A 300 -6.27 -10.49 3.56
CA ASP A 300 -6.84 -11.41 4.56
C ASP A 300 -6.65 -10.94 6.02
N LEU A 301 -5.86 -9.89 6.25
CA LEU A 301 -5.62 -9.32 7.57
C LEU A 301 -6.53 -8.11 7.85
N LYS A 302 -7.82 -8.36 8.08
CA LYS A 302 -8.77 -7.27 8.37
C LYS A 302 -8.42 -6.50 9.64
N ASP A 303 -7.97 -7.20 10.68
CA ASP A 303 -7.58 -6.59 11.96
C ASP A 303 -6.33 -5.71 11.87
N ALA A 304 -5.47 -5.95 10.87
CA ALA A 304 -4.31 -5.12 10.60
C ALA A 304 -4.69 -3.69 10.22
N LEU A 305 -5.86 -3.51 9.60
CA LEU A 305 -6.34 -2.22 9.10
C LEU A 305 -6.68 -1.23 10.22
N THR A 306 -6.79 -1.70 11.47
CA THR A 306 -6.99 -0.84 12.64
C THR A 306 -5.76 0.01 12.95
N HIS A 307 -4.57 -0.55 12.78
CA HIS A 307 -3.29 0.09 13.15
C HIS A 307 -2.34 0.29 11.95
N SER A 308 -2.73 -0.20 10.78
CA SER A 308 -1.99 -0.10 9.53
C SER A 308 -2.89 0.31 8.38
N GLU A 309 -2.29 0.69 7.27
CA GLU A 309 -2.94 0.92 5.98
C GLU A 309 -2.25 0.03 4.95
N PHE A 310 -3.03 -0.54 4.03
CA PHE A 310 -2.48 -1.32 2.94
C PHE A 310 -2.24 -0.41 1.74
N TRP A 311 -1.04 -0.49 1.18
CA TRP A 311 -0.54 0.36 0.11
C TRP A 311 -0.09 -0.51 -1.06
N LEU A 312 -0.57 -0.17 -2.24
CA LEU A 312 -0.10 -0.73 -3.50
C LEU A 312 1.02 0.14 -4.07
N CYS A 313 2.03 -0.51 -4.64
CA CYS A 313 3.14 0.14 -5.31
C CYS A 313 3.05 -0.12 -6.81
N HIS A 314 3.18 0.93 -7.61
CA HIS A 314 3.16 0.89 -9.06
C HIS A 314 4.38 1.58 -9.64
N GLU A 315 4.71 1.26 -10.88
CA GLU A 315 5.78 1.91 -11.64
C GLU A 315 5.28 2.29 -13.04
N GLY A 316 5.73 3.44 -13.53
CA GLY A 316 5.50 3.88 -14.89
C GLY A 316 6.48 3.23 -15.86
N MET A 317 5.95 2.63 -16.93
CA MET A 317 6.73 1.98 -17.99
C MET A 317 6.29 2.50 -19.35
N LEU A 318 7.23 2.68 -20.29
CA LEU A 318 6.94 2.85 -21.71
C LEU A 318 7.25 1.56 -22.47
N THR A 319 6.33 1.12 -23.32
CA THR A 319 6.62 0.07 -24.30
C THR A 319 7.54 0.60 -25.42
N MET A 320 8.07 -0.28 -26.28
CA MET A 320 8.86 0.15 -27.44
C MET A 320 8.08 1.05 -28.40
N GLU A 321 6.76 0.87 -28.49
CA GLU A 321 5.85 1.70 -29.28
C GLU A 321 5.56 3.06 -28.61
N GLY A 322 6.16 3.34 -27.45
CA GLY A 322 5.95 4.58 -26.70
C GLY A 322 4.63 4.62 -25.93
N VAL A 323 3.95 3.48 -25.74
CA VAL A 323 2.67 3.44 -25.02
C VAL A 323 2.94 3.43 -23.51
N PRO A 324 2.39 4.39 -22.74
CA PRO A 324 2.50 4.39 -21.29
C PRO A 324 1.73 3.22 -20.67
N ARG A 325 2.33 2.61 -19.64
CA ARG A 325 1.80 1.49 -18.87
C ARG A 325 2.11 1.68 -17.40
N MET A 326 1.10 1.57 -16.55
CA MET A 326 1.28 1.47 -15.09
C MET A 326 1.33 0.01 -14.71
N VAL A 327 2.46 -0.44 -14.17
CA VAL A 327 2.66 -1.82 -13.72
C VAL A 327 2.55 -1.88 -12.21
N MET A 328 1.80 -2.85 -11.69
CA MET A 328 1.72 -3.08 -10.25
C MET A 328 2.88 -3.97 -9.80
N LEU A 329 3.64 -3.49 -8.81
CA LEU A 329 4.79 -4.19 -8.26
C LEU A 329 4.39 -5.12 -7.11
N GLY A 330 3.51 -4.65 -6.22
CA GLY A 330 3.10 -5.40 -5.03
C GLY A 330 2.33 -4.54 -4.04
N GLY A 331 1.97 -5.13 -2.90
CA GLY A 331 1.28 -4.45 -1.81
C GLY A 331 1.99 -4.66 -0.47
N MET A 332 1.92 -3.66 0.42
CA MET A 332 2.52 -3.69 1.74
C MET A 332 1.67 -2.96 2.77
N PHE A 333 1.86 -3.29 4.04
CA PHE A 333 1.27 -2.54 5.14
C PHE A 333 2.22 -1.44 5.60
N LEU A 334 1.68 -0.24 5.87
CA LEU A 334 2.39 0.86 6.51
C LEU A 334 1.65 1.30 7.77
N PRO A 335 2.34 1.89 8.76
CA PRO A 335 1.67 2.51 9.91
C PRO A 335 0.58 3.49 9.48
N LYS A 336 -0.46 3.66 10.30
CA LYS A 336 -1.40 4.79 10.14
C LYS A 336 -0.62 6.10 10.07
N PHE A 337 -1.01 6.98 9.17
CA PHE A 337 -0.37 8.28 8.97
C PHE A 337 1.11 8.20 8.52
N ALA A 338 1.60 7.03 8.10
CA ALA A 338 2.97 6.89 7.63
C ALA A 338 3.33 7.88 6.52
N MET A 339 2.39 8.20 5.63
CA MET A 339 2.62 9.17 4.55
C MET A 339 2.95 10.57 5.07
N TYR A 340 2.34 11.01 6.16
CA TYR A 340 2.64 12.32 6.76
C TYR A 340 4.10 12.37 7.25
N HIS A 341 4.50 11.34 8.00
CA HIS A 341 5.85 11.23 8.54
C HIS A 341 6.90 11.02 7.45
N LEU A 342 6.66 10.11 6.49
CA LEU A 342 7.56 9.82 5.39
C LEU A 342 7.76 11.04 4.47
N ARG A 343 6.71 11.83 4.26
CA ARG A 343 6.80 13.11 3.54
C ARG A 343 7.63 14.13 4.33
N SER A 344 7.39 14.26 5.63
CA SER A 344 8.17 15.18 6.49
C SER A 344 9.67 14.86 6.52
N ALA A 345 10.03 13.57 6.37
CA ALA A 345 11.40 13.09 6.29
C ALA A 345 12.02 13.17 4.87
N GLY A 346 11.35 13.82 3.92
CA GLY A 346 11.81 13.97 2.53
C GLY A 346 11.90 12.63 1.77
N GLY A 347 11.21 11.59 2.23
CA GLY A 347 11.19 10.28 1.58
C GLY A 347 10.07 10.12 0.56
N LEU A 348 9.11 11.04 0.52
CA LEU A 348 7.88 10.90 -0.24
C LEU A 348 7.39 12.27 -0.70
N GLU A 349 6.95 12.37 -1.96
CA GLU A 349 6.34 13.58 -2.52
C GLU A 349 4.86 13.31 -2.84
N VAL A 350 4.04 14.36 -2.92
CA VAL A 350 2.66 14.21 -3.44
C VAL A 350 2.76 13.96 -4.94
N ALA A 351 2.20 12.85 -5.41
CA ALA A 351 2.13 12.58 -6.84
C ALA A 351 1.01 13.41 -7.47
N PHE A 352 1.23 13.85 -8.71
CA PHE A 352 0.23 14.60 -9.49
C PHE A 352 -0.30 15.89 -8.80
N PRO A 353 0.56 16.75 -8.23
CA PRO A 353 0.13 17.89 -7.40
C PRO A 353 -0.76 18.91 -8.14
N ASN A 354 -0.68 18.94 -9.47
CA ASN A 354 -1.39 19.90 -10.32
C ASN A 354 -2.62 19.30 -11.03
N VAL A 355 -2.98 18.05 -10.78
CA VAL A 355 -4.12 17.40 -11.42
C VAL A 355 -5.36 17.55 -10.55
N LEU A 356 -6.36 18.25 -11.07
CA LEU A 356 -7.71 18.27 -10.51
C LEU A 356 -8.46 17.04 -11.05
N GLY A 357 -8.86 16.13 -10.16
CA GLY A 357 -9.37 14.79 -10.49
C GLY A 357 -10.33 14.73 -11.70
N GLY A 358 -9.86 14.08 -12.77
CA GLY A 358 -10.63 13.78 -13.98
C GLY A 358 -9.97 12.67 -14.79
N PHE A 359 -10.76 11.73 -15.34
CA PHE A 359 -10.31 10.63 -16.20
C PHE A 359 -11.08 10.58 -17.51
N HIS A 360 -10.49 9.94 -18.52
CA HIS A 360 -11.21 9.31 -19.63
C HIS A 360 -10.67 7.91 -19.91
#